data_AF-A0A3D0H146-F1
#
_entry.id   AF-A0A3D0H146-F1
#
_cell.length_a   1.000
_cell.length_b   1.000
_cell.length_c   1.000
_cell.angle_alpha   90.00
_cell.angle_beta   90.00
_cell.angle_gamma   90.00
#
_symmetry.space_group_name_H-M   'P 1'
#
loop_
_entity.id
_entity.type
_entity.pdbx_description
1 polymer ?
#
loop_
_entity_poly.entity_id
_entity_poly.type
_entity_poly.pdbx_seq_one_letter_code
_entity_poly.pdbx_strand_id
1 'polypeptide(L)'
;MSRLVAFAAIQGAYNIVQKAEGKFQQAMDKYGPNQPLAFPNTAYYLPIIYSILGVKVEKLADAEPVMKTCRELLPAHLRTKGNIHTPYLGGVLDSGMAALLAEEIVEAIRYVEDPDFYLPAEDPDENHMWVGAADDTIMRKRGIEFVDGSAPGFAAIVGAAPTKEIAKAIAEEYQKKNLYVFMAANQGGTTFTQQLIDAGVQVGWNTRLVPFGPDISAAVFALGFANRAAMAFGGVEPGDFKKILLYNKERVFAFVNALGEVNAEWAANAAGAINWGFPTLADTDIPEILPTGVCTYEHVVANVSYETMCQRSIEVRGLKVQITEIPIPVAYGPA
;
A
#
# COMPACT_ATOMS: atom_id res chain seq x y z
N MET A 1 -18.44 -12.60 -7.68
CA MET A 1 -17.05 -12.75 -7.20
C MET A 1 -16.66 -14.21 -7.27
N SER A 2 -15.49 -14.53 -7.83
CA SER A 2 -14.99 -15.91 -7.91
C SER A 2 -14.53 -16.43 -6.54
N ARG A 3 -14.87 -17.69 -6.23
CA ARG A 3 -14.43 -18.39 -5.01
C ARG A 3 -12.91 -18.48 -4.89
N LEU A 4 -12.21 -18.52 -6.04
CA LEU A 4 -10.75 -18.58 -6.09
C LEU A 4 -10.10 -17.31 -5.54
N VAL A 5 -10.65 -16.13 -5.85
CA VAL A 5 -10.14 -14.85 -5.32
C VAL A 5 -10.26 -14.84 -3.80
N ALA A 6 -11.44 -15.20 -3.30
CA ALA A 6 -11.72 -15.20 -1.88
C ALA A 6 -10.84 -16.19 -1.12
N PHE A 7 -10.62 -17.37 -1.71
CA PHE A 7 -9.71 -18.36 -1.17
C PHE A 7 -8.26 -17.84 -1.12
N ALA A 8 -7.75 -17.26 -2.21
CA ALA A 8 -6.38 -16.74 -2.28
C ALA A 8 -6.15 -15.62 -1.25
N ALA A 9 -7.04 -14.63 -1.18
CA ALA A 9 -6.93 -13.52 -0.24
C ALA A 9 -7.01 -13.98 1.22
N ILE A 10 -7.95 -14.86 1.56
CA ILE A 10 -8.09 -15.38 2.93
C ILE A 10 -6.84 -16.20 3.30
N GLN A 11 -6.38 -17.11 2.44
CA GLN A 11 -5.17 -17.91 2.72
C GLN A 11 -3.92 -17.03 2.85
N GLY A 12 -3.77 -16.02 1.99
CA GLY A 12 -2.70 -15.04 2.10
C GLY A 12 -2.72 -14.31 3.44
N ALA A 13 -3.89 -13.87 3.91
CA ALA A 13 -4.02 -13.22 5.20
C ALA A 13 -3.64 -14.13 6.36
N TYR A 14 -4.05 -15.41 6.32
CA TYR A 14 -3.60 -16.41 7.31
C TYR A 14 -2.07 -16.55 7.33
N ASN A 15 -1.43 -16.62 6.15
CA ASN A 15 0.03 -16.72 6.05
C ASN A 15 0.72 -15.47 6.63
N ILE A 16 0.26 -14.28 6.25
CA ILE A 16 0.80 -13.00 6.73
C ILE A 16 0.66 -12.90 8.25
N VAL A 17 -0.55 -13.11 8.79
CA VAL A 17 -0.79 -13.00 10.24
C VAL A 17 0.04 -14.03 11.01
N GLN A 18 0.16 -15.26 10.51
CA GLN A 18 0.99 -16.28 11.16
C GLN A 18 2.49 -15.94 11.13
N LYS A 19 3.00 -15.40 10.01
CA LYS A 19 4.39 -14.92 9.91
C LYS A 19 4.62 -13.75 10.88
N ALA A 20 3.69 -12.81 10.93
CA ALA A 20 3.74 -11.65 11.81
C ALA A 20 3.72 -12.06 13.29
N GLU A 21 2.90 -13.04 13.69
CA GLU A 21 2.93 -13.58 15.05
C GLU A 21 4.27 -14.23 15.41
N GLY A 22 4.84 -15.00 14.49
CA GLY A 22 6.16 -15.59 14.68
C GLY A 22 7.24 -14.52 14.87
N LYS A 23 7.19 -13.47 14.04
CA LYS A 23 8.11 -12.33 14.12
C LYS A 23 7.92 -11.52 15.40
N PHE A 24 6.67 -11.27 15.78
CA PHE A 24 6.29 -10.59 17.01
C PHE A 24 6.81 -11.33 18.25
N GLN A 25 6.62 -12.65 18.31
CA GLN A 25 7.11 -13.46 19.42
C GLN A 25 8.65 -13.45 19.50
N GLN A 26 9.34 -13.56 18.36
CA GLN A 26 10.81 -13.46 18.32
C GLN A 26 11.31 -12.10 18.83
N ALA A 27 10.66 -11.01 18.40
CA ALA A 27 10.99 -9.67 18.88
C ALA A 27 10.69 -9.54 20.38
N MET A 28 9.61 -10.15 20.87
CA MET A 28 9.24 -10.14 22.28
C MET A 28 10.27 -10.86 23.15
N ASP A 29 10.71 -12.03 22.71
CA ASP A 29 11.72 -12.82 23.41
C ASP A 29 13.09 -12.12 23.40
N LYS A 30 13.43 -11.41 22.30
CA LYS A 30 14.73 -10.78 22.12
C LYS A 30 14.87 -9.41 22.80
N TYR A 31 13.86 -8.54 22.67
CA TYR A 31 13.93 -7.14 23.11
C TYR A 31 13.04 -6.84 24.33
N GLY A 32 12.06 -7.71 24.61
CA GLY A 32 11.16 -7.57 25.74
C GLY A 32 9.99 -6.60 25.52
N PRO A 33 9.03 -6.57 26.46
CA PRO A 33 7.74 -5.88 26.30
C PRO A 33 7.83 -4.36 26.24
N ASN A 34 8.88 -3.78 26.82
CA ASN A 34 9.05 -2.33 26.94
C ASN A 34 9.89 -1.72 25.81
N GLN A 35 10.33 -2.52 24.83
CA GLN A 35 11.06 -2.02 23.67
C GLN A 35 10.17 -1.00 22.91
N PRO A 36 10.64 0.24 22.71
CA PRO A 36 9.90 1.23 21.91
C PRO A 36 9.65 0.71 20.49
N LEU A 37 8.43 0.92 20.02
CA LEU A 37 7.98 0.53 18.68
C LEU A 37 7.32 1.74 18.03
N ALA A 38 8.03 2.40 17.11
CA ALA A 38 7.57 3.63 16.48
C ALA A 38 8.19 3.81 15.09
N PHE A 39 7.46 4.48 14.21
CA PHE A 39 8.02 5.02 12.97
C PHE A 39 8.77 6.35 13.21
N PRO A 40 9.68 6.74 12.31
CA PRO A 40 10.47 7.95 12.48
C PRO A 40 9.61 9.21 12.51
N ASN A 41 9.77 10.02 13.57
CA ASN A 41 9.24 11.38 13.70
C ASN A 41 7.76 11.51 13.28
N THR A 42 6.90 10.69 13.88
CA THR A 42 5.44 10.72 13.67
C THR A 42 4.67 10.86 14.99
N ALA A 43 3.67 11.75 14.99
CA ALA A 43 2.69 11.87 16.07
C ALA A 43 1.52 10.87 15.94
N TYR A 44 1.51 10.07 14.88
CA TYR A 44 0.43 9.15 14.53
C TYR A 44 0.74 7.68 14.83
N TYR A 45 1.74 7.39 15.68
CA TYR A 45 2.13 6.05 16.10
C TYR A 45 2.36 5.12 14.89
N LEU A 46 1.63 3.99 14.82
CA LEU A 46 1.49 3.16 13.64
C LEU A 46 0.21 3.57 12.90
N PRO A 47 0.30 4.29 11.76
CA PRO A 47 -0.83 5.02 11.19
C PRO A 47 -2.07 4.21 10.80
N ILE A 48 -1.93 2.99 10.27
CA ILE A 48 -3.07 2.16 9.87
C ILE A 48 -3.79 1.67 11.13
N ILE A 49 -3.05 1.12 12.08
CA ILE A 49 -3.57 0.65 13.37
C ILE A 49 -4.23 1.80 14.12
N TYR A 50 -3.57 2.95 14.19
CA TYR A 50 -4.06 4.11 14.91
C TYR A 50 -5.31 4.69 14.25
N SER A 51 -5.35 4.80 12.91
CA SER A 51 -6.52 5.34 12.22
C SER A 51 -7.74 4.41 12.30
N ILE A 52 -7.54 3.10 12.19
CA ILE A 52 -8.64 2.12 12.13
C ILE A 52 -9.11 1.70 13.52
N LEU A 53 -8.18 1.40 14.44
CA LEU A 53 -8.50 0.86 15.75
C LEU A 53 -8.46 1.92 16.87
N GLY A 54 -7.84 3.08 16.63
CA GLY A 54 -7.62 4.10 17.66
C GLY A 54 -6.58 3.70 18.72
N VAL A 55 -5.88 2.57 18.51
CA VAL A 55 -4.88 2.03 19.43
C VAL A 55 -3.56 2.75 19.22
N LYS A 56 -3.00 3.29 20.31
CA LYS A 56 -1.68 3.91 20.34
C LYS A 56 -0.65 2.84 20.66
N VAL A 57 0.12 2.44 19.66
CA VAL A 57 1.21 1.49 19.83
C VAL A 57 2.49 2.28 20.07
N GLU A 58 3.03 2.23 21.30
CA GLU A 58 4.26 2.94 21.69
C GLU A 58 5.41 1.97 21.99
N LYS A 59 5.07 0.78 22.45
CA LYS A 59 6.03 -0.30 22.75
C LYS A 59 5.52 -1.62 22.20
N LEU A 60 6.42 -2.59 22.15
CA LEU A 60 6.15 -3.90 21.58
C LEU A 60 4.96 -4.61 22.28
N ALA A 61 4.79 -4.47 23.60
CA ALA A 61 3.63 -5.05 24.29
C ALA A 61 2.26 -4.49 23.82
N ASP A 62 2.21 -3.26 23.31
CA ASP A 62 0.96 -2.64 22.87
C ASP A 62 0.46 -3.22 21.54
N ALA A 63 1.32 -3.95 20.81
CA ALA A 63 0.95 -4.64 19.58
C ALA A 63 0.23 -5.98 19.84
N GLU A 64 0.30 -6.55 21.04
CA GLU A 64 -0.35 -7.83 21.37
C GLU A 64 -1.89 -7.79 21.20
N PRO A 65 -2.61 -6.76 21.72
CA PRO A 65 -4.04 -6.59 21.45
C PRO A 65 -4.36 -6.48 19.95
N VAL A 66 -3.49 -5.82 19.17
CA VAL A 66 -3.68 -5.65 17.71
C VAL A 66 -3.52 -6.99 16.99
N MET A 67 -2.50 -7.79 17.35
CA MET A 67 -2.33 -9.14 16.81
C MET A 67 -3.53 -10.04 17.12
N LYS A 68 -4.10 -9.92 18.32
CA LYS A 68 -5.34 -10.61 18.68
C LYS A 68 -6.52 -10.17 17.80
N THR A 69 -6.69 -8.86 17.56
CA THR A 69 -7.70 -8.36 16.64
C THR A 69 -7.49 -8.88 15.22
N CYS A 70 -6.25 -8.96 14.74
CA CYS A 70 -5.94 -9.56 13.44
C CYS A 70 -6.43 -11.00 13.35
N ARG A 71 -6.23 -11.81 14.40
CA ARG A 71 -6.75 -13.19 14.47
C ARG A 71 -8.28 -13.25 14.48
N GLU A 72 -8.94 -12.34 15.20
CA GLU A 72 -10.40 -12.28 15.27
C GLU A 72 -11.06 -11.87 13.94
N LEU A 73 -10.37 -11.05 13.14
CA LEU A 73 -10.81 -10.64 11.80
C LEU A 73 -10.70 -11.76 10.76
N LEU A 74 -9.83 -12.76 10.98
CA LEU A 74 -9.69 -13.86 10.03
C LEU A 74 -10.94 -14.74 10.02
N PRO A 75 -11.65 -14.85 8.88
CA PRO A 75 -12.80 -15.72 8.78
C PRO A 75 -12.36 -17.18 8.90
N ALA A 76 -13.28 -18.06 9.32
CA ALA A 76 -13.01 -19.50 9.33
C ALA A 76 -12.51 -19.97 7.95
N HIS A 77 -11.48 -20.82 7.94
CA HIS A 77 -10.91 -21.32 6.68
C HIS A 77 -11.99 -21.83 5.74
N LEU A 78 -11.99 -21.31 4.50
CA LEU A 78 -12.88 -21.79 3.46
C LEU A 78 -12.56 -23.27 3.19
N ARG A 79 -13.47 -24.17 3.57
CA ARG A 79 -13.35 -25.59 3.24
C ARG A 79 -13.51 -25.75 1.73
N THR A 80 -12.64 -26.53 1.10
CA THR A 80 -12.68 -26.84 -0.34
C THR A 80 -13.92 -27.67 -0.71
N LYS A 81 -14.53 -28.38 0.26
CA LYS A 81 -15.74 -29.19 0.07
C LYS A 81 -16.96 -28.57 0.77
N GLY A 82 -18.01 -28.29 0.00
CA GLY A 82 -19.34 -27.87 0.49
C GLY A 82 -19.88 -26.61 -0.20
N ASN A 83 -21.22 -26.51 -0.28
CA ASN A 83 -21.93 -25.30 -0.71
C ASN A 83 -21.86 -24.24 0.41
N ILE A 84 -20.89 -23.34 0.34
CA ILE A 84 -20.83 -22.18 1.23
C ILE A 84 -21.60 -21.03 0.55
N HIS A 85 -22.70 -20.62 1.19
CA HIS A 85 -23.64 -19.61 0.69
C HIS A 85 -23.36 -18.17 1.19
N THR A 86 -22.24 -17.93 1.89
CA THR A 86 -21.92 -16.60 2.45
C THR A 86 -21.40 -15.64 1.39
N PRO A 87 -21.78 -14.35 1.41
CA PRO A 87 -21.20 -13.34 0.53
C PRO A 87 -19.70 -13.20 0.82
N TYR A 88 -18.86 -13.55 -0.15
CA TYR A 88 -17.40 -13.64 0.00
C TYR A 88 -16.71 -12.30 0.29
N LEU A 89 -17.32 -11.16 -0.07
CA LEU A 89 -16.65 -9.86 0.01
C LEU A 89 -16.31 -9.44 1.44
N GLY A 90 -17.22 -9.57 2.41
CA GLY A 90 -16.96 -9.15 3.79
C GLY A 90 -15.74 -9.84 4.39
N GLY A 91 -15.72 -11.18 4.35
CA GLY A 91 -14.58 -11.95 4.88
C GLY A 91 -13.26 -11.72 4.14
N VAL A 92 -13.31 -11.37 2.84
CA VAL A 92 -12.12 -10.97 2.07
C VAL A 92 -11.58 -9.62 2.53
N LEU A 93 -12.46 -8.65 2.74
CA LEU A 93 -12.09 -7.32 3.23
C LEU A 93 -11.55 -7.37 4.66
N ASP A 94 -12.17 -8.15 5.55
CA ASP A 94 -11.69 -8.35 6.93
C ASP A 94 -10.33 -9.05 6.95
N SER A 95 -10.13 -10.06 6.09
CA SER A 95 -8.84 -10.73 5.93
C SER A 95 -7.75 -9.78 5.45
N GLY A 96 -8.08 -8.94 4.46
CA GLY A 96 -7.15 -7.93 3.97
C GLY A 96 -6.79 -6.88 5.02
N MET A 97 -7.77 -6.45 5.83
CA MET A 97 -7.52 -5.56 6.96
C MET A 97 -6.58 -6.21 8.00
N ALA A 98 -6.82 -7.48 8.34
CA ALA A 98 -5.95 -8.24 9.26
C ALA A 98 -4.51 -8.34 8.74
N ALA A 99 -4.33 -8.59 7.44
CA ALA A 99 -3.01 -8.65 6.82
C ALA A 99 -2.24 -7.34 6.95
N LEU A 100 -2.88 -6.21 6.61
CA LEU A 100 -2.24 -4.89 6.65
C LEU A 100 -1.89 -4.43 8.08
N LEU A 101 -2.78 -4.70 9.05
CA LEU A 101 -2.49 -4.41 10.46
C LEU A 101 -1.28 -5.23 10.96
N ALA A 102 -1.20 -6.50 10.56
CA ALA A 102 -0.08 -7.38 10.93
C ALA A 102 1.24 -6.96 10.25
N GLU A 103 1.20 -6.57 8.98
CA GLU A 103 2.39 -6.09 8.24
C GLU A 103 2.90 -4.75 8.78
N GLU A 104 2.02 -3.84 9.22
CA GLU A 104 2.45 -2.59 9.84
C GLU A 104 3.25 -2.84 11.14
N ILE A 105 2.86 -3.85 11.93
CA ILE A 105 3.63 -4.29 13.11
C ILE A 105 4.98 -4.88 12.68
N VAL A 106 5.01 -5.71 11.64
CA VAL A 106 6.26 -6.31 11.13
C VAL A 106 7.23 -5.24 10.65
N GLU A 107 6.74 -4.23 9.92
CA GLU A 107 7.57 -3.11 9.49
C GLU A 107 8.06 -2.28 10.67
N ALA A 108 7.21 -2.02 11.68
CA ALA A 108 7.65 -1.35 12.89
C ALA A 108 8.73 -2.15 13.64
N ILE A 109 8.63 -3.47 13.68
CA ILE A 109 9.66 -4.34 14.27
C ILE A 109 10.97 -4.24 13.46
N ARG A 110 10.91 -4.09 12.13
CA ARG A 110 12.10 -3.92 11.30
C ARG A 110 12.89 -2.67 11.68
N TYR A 111 12.24 -1.54 11.97
CA TYR A 111 12.92 -0.34 12.49
C TYR A 111 13.70 -0.58 13.80
N VAL A 112 13.29 -1.57 14.59
CA VAL A 112 13.98 -1.97 15.82
C VAL A 112 15.14 -2.93 15.52
N GLU A 113 14.91 -3.90 14.63
CA GLU A 113 15.90 -4.94 14.33
C GLU A 113 17.04 -4.49 13.41
N ASP A 114 16.72 -3.60 12.47
CA ASP A 114 17.64 -3.07 11.47
C ASP A 114 17.39 -1.57 11.27
N PRO A 115 17.85 -0.71 12.21
CA PRO A 115 17.56 0.72 12.21
C PRO A 115 18.09 1.47 10.99
N ASP A 116 19.13 0.95 10.34
CA ASP A 116 19.78 1.57 9.18
C ASP A 116 19.18 1.08 7.84
N PHE A 117 18.19 0.18 7.87
CA PHE A 117 17.57 -0.37 6.67
C PHE A 117 16.80 0.67 5.85
N TYR A 118 16.11 1.59 6.54
CA TYR A 118 15.33 2.66 5.94
C TYR A 118 15.99 4.01 6.18
N LEU A 119 16.05 4.84 5.13
CA LEU A 119 16.54 6.21 5.21
C LEU A 119 15.37 7.18 5.41
N PRO A 120 15.20 7.79 6.60
CA PRO A 120 14.13 8.77 6.85
C PRO A 120 14.46 10.14 6.21
N ALA A 121 14.53 10.18 4.88
CA ALA A 121 14.86 11.36 4.08
C ALA A 121 13.88 11.55 2.91
N GLU A 122 13.90 12.74 2.32
CA GLU A 122 13.10 13.04 1.12
C GLU A 122 13.61 12.29 -0.12
N ASP A 123 14.91 12.10 -0.27
CA ASP A 123 15.46 11.38 -1.41
C ASP A 123 16.40 10.27 -0.92
N PRO A 124 16.41 9.09 -1.56
CA PRO A 124 17.39 8.04 -1.29
C PRO A 124 18.80 8.53 -1.61
N ASP A 125 19.79 7.91 -0.98
CA ASP A 125 21.21 8.16 -1.24
C ASP A 125 21.88 6.96 -1.94
N GLU A 126 23.17 7.07 -2.27
CA GLU A 126 23.91 6.02 -3.01
C GLU A 126 23.96 4.66 -2.27
N ASN A 127 23.78 4.66 -0.95
CA ASN A 127 23.89 3.47 -0.09
C ASN A 127 22.54 2.99 0.43
N HIS A 128 21.50 3.84 0.45
CA HIS A 128 20.17 3.53 0.98
C HIS A 128 19.08 3.86 -0.04
N MET A 129 18.57 2.82 -0.68
CA MET A 129 17.54 2.93 -1.70
C MET A 129 16.14 3.14 -1.12
N TRP A 130 15.88 2.66 0.10
CA TRP A 130 14.54 2.59 0.67
C TRP A 130 14.31 3.70 1.68
N VAL A 131 13.26 4.50 1.47
CA VAL A 131 12.94 5.62 2.38
C VAL A 131 12.00 5.21 3.52
N GLY A 132 11.30 4.08 3.39
CA GLY A 132 10.39 3.58 4.42
C GLY A 132 9.23 4.54 4.73
N ALA A 133 8.89 4.66 6.02
CA ALA A 133 7.77 5.45 6.48
C ALA A 133 8.09 6.95 6.37
N ALA A 134 7.25 7.70 5.65
CA ALA A 134 7.37 9.15 5.60
C ALA A 134 7.26 9.72 7.01
N ASP A 135 8.12 10.67 7.40
CA ASP A 135 7.95 11.38 8.67
C ASP A 135 6.82 12.42 8.60
N ASP A 136 6.50 13.07 9.72
CA ASP A 136 5.44 14.08 9.75
C ASP A 136 5.80 15.38 9.00
N THR A 137 7.08 15.63 8.73
CA THR A 137 7.52 16.79 7.95
C THR A 137 7.19 16.57 6.47
N ILE A 138 7.59 15.43 5.94
CA ILE A 138 7.29 14.98 4.57
C ILE A 138 5.78 14.86 4.40
N MET A 139 5.10 14.25 5.36
CA MET A 139 3.65 14.11 5.35
C MET A 139 2.95 15.47 5.24
N ARG A 140 3.37 16.48 6.04
CA ARG A 140 2.76 17.81 5.97
C ARG A 140 3.06 18.52 4.65
N LYS A 141 4.31 18.42 4.17
CA LYS A 141 4.76 19.06 2.94
C LYS A 141 4.10 18.48 1.70
N ARG A 142 3.98 17.15 1.60
CA ARG A 142 3.46 16.45 0.42
C ARG A 142 1.98 16.16 0.52
N GLY A 143 1.47 15.95 1.73
CA GLY A 143 0.05 15.64 1.97
C GLY A 143 -0.88 16.80 1.64
N ILE A 144 -0.42 18.05 1.71
CA ILE A 144 -1.22 19.21 1.28
C ILE A 144 -1.55 19.17 -0.22
N GLU A 145 -0.67 18.57 -1.03
CA GLU A 145 -0.85 18.44 -2.49
C GLU A 145 -2.06 17.55 -2.84
N PHE A 146 -2.40 16.61 -1.95
CA PHE A 146 -3.60 15.75 -2.07
C PHE A 146 -4.89 16.49 -1.69
N VAL A 147 -4.78 17.55 -0.90
CA VAL A 147 -5.92 18.34 -0.42
C VAL A 147 -6.25 19.46 -1.40
N ASP A 148 -5.23 20.15 -1.92
CA ASP A 148 -5.40 21.23 -2.90
C ASP A 148 -5.57 20.74 -4.34
N GLY A 149 -5.32 19.44 -4.59
CA GLY A 149 -5.52 18.79 -5.88
C GLY A 149 -4.34 18.93 -6.85
N SER A 150 -3.22 19.51 -6.42
CA SER A 150 -1.98 19.58 -7.20
C SER A 150 -1.33 18.20 -7.44
N ALA A 151 -1.59 17.25 -6.53
CA ALA A 151 -1.37 15.82 -6.75
C ALA A 151 -2.65 15.07 -6.39
N PRO A 152 -3.47 14.65 -7.36
CA PRO A 152 -4.80 14.10 -7.07
C PRO A 152 -4.77 12.76 -6.32
N GLY A 153 -3.65 12.06 -6.32
CA GLY A 153 -3.55 10.71 -5.76
C GLY A 153 -2.19 10.09 -5.99
N PHE A 154 -2.13 8.76 -5.84
CA PHE A 154 -0.91 7.99 -6.05
C PHE A 154 -1.18 6.63 -6.70
N ALA A 155 -0.23 6.17 -7.51
CA ALA A 155 -0.13 4.81 -8.00
C ALA A 155 0.77 4.01 -7.05
N ALA A 156 0.22 3.02 -6.35
CA ALA A 156 1.02 2.06 -5.58
C ALA A 156 1.46 0.93 -6.50
N ILE A 157 2.72 0.94 -6.94
CA ILE A 157 3.28 -0.10 -7.80
C ILE A 157 3.92 -1.17 -6.90
N VAL A 158 3.48 -2.42 -7.06
CA VAL A 158 4.08 -3.58 -6.40
C VAL A 158 4.71 -4.51 -7.42
N GLY A 159 5.95 -4.95 -7.16
CA GLY A 159 6.69 -5.87 -8.02
C GLY A 159 7.62 -5.17 -9.00
N ALA A 160 7.67 -5.68 -10.23
CA ALA A 160 8.57 -5.19 -11.26
C ALA A 160 7.96 -5.35 -12.67
N ALA A 161 8.24 -4.41 -13.56
CA ALA A 161 7.84 -4.53 -14.96
C ALA A 161 8.70 -5.57 -15.69
N PRO A 162 8.32 -6.06 -16.89
CA PRO A 162 9.16 -6.99 -17.65
C PRO A 162 10.52 -6.42 -18.05
N THR A 163 10.58 -5.10 -18.32
CA THR A 163 11.82 -4.40 -18.67
C THR A 163 11.87 -3.02 -18.02
N LYS A 164 13.07 -2.47 -17.90
CA LYS A 164 13.28 -1.13 -17.33
C LYS A 164 12.71 -0.01 -18.18
N GLU A 165 12.62 -0.21 -19.50
CA GLU A 165 12.01 0.74 -20.43
C GLU A 165 10.50 0.86 -20.20
N ILE A 166 9.84 -0.28 -19.91
CA ILE A 166 8.41 -0.30 -19.54
C ILE A 166 8.22 0.38 -18.19
N ALA A 167 9.06 0.06 -17.20
CA ALA A 167 9.00 0.70 -15.88
C ALA A 167 9.13 2.23 -15.99
N LYS A 168 10.12 2.70 -16.74
CA LYS A 168 10.33 4.13 -17.02
C LYS A 168 9.12 4.77 -17.69
N ALA A 169 8.56 4.14 -18.73
CA ALA A 169 7.40 4.66 -19.44
C ALA A 169 6.18 4.84 -18.52
N ILE A 170 5.90 3.83 -17.66
CA ILE A 170 4.82 3.89 -16.68
C ILE A 170 5.05 5.01 -15.66
N ALA A 171 6.26 5.11 -15.11
CA ALA A 171 6.62 6.14 -14.13
C ALA A 171 6.46 7.55 -14.71
N GLU A 172 7.01 7.81 -15.89
CA GLU A 172 6.91 9.10 -16.57
C GLU A 172 5.46 9.45 -16.92
N GLU A 173 4.64 8.47 -17.30
CA GLU A 173 3.23 8.72 -17.59
C GLU A 173 2.44 9.12 -16.34
N TYR A 174 2.69 8.50 -15.19
CA TYR A 174 2.07 8.92 -13.94
C TYR A 174 2.56 10.28 -13.46
N GLN A 175 3.85 10.59 -13.63
CA GLN A 175 4.40 11.92 -13.34
C GLN A 175 3.75 13.02 -14.18
N LYS A 176 3.56 12.79 -15.49
CA LYS A 176 2.84 13.73 -16.40
C LYS A 176 1.41 14.01 -15.96
N LYS A 177 0.80 13.07 -15.23
CA LYS A 177 -0.56 13.18 -14.67
C LYS A 177 -0.56 13.65 -13.21
N ASN A 178 0.58 14.14 -12.73
CA ASN A 178 0.80 14.69 -11.39
C ASN A 178 0.54 13.70 -10.25
N LEU A 179 0.66 12.39 -10.52
CA LEU A 179 0.48 11.36 -9.51
C LEU A 179 1.80 11.04 -8.84
N TYR A 180 1.74 10.76 -7.54
CA TYR A 180 2.84 10.06 -6.87
C TYR A 180 2.88 8.61 -7.31
N VAL A 181 4.09 8.04 -7.40
CA VAL A 181 4.31 6.62 -7.62
C VAL A 181 4.99 6.07 -6.38
N PHE A 182 4.29 5.23 -5.63
CA PHE A 182 4.77 4.60 -4.43
C PHE A 182 5.16 3.16 -4.75
N MET A 183 6.43 2.81 -4.57
CA MET A 183 6.98 1.53 -5.06
C MET A 183 7.32 0.60 -3.90
N ALA A 184 6.82 -0.63 -3.96
CA ALA A 184 7.11 -1.67 -2.98
C ALA A 184 7.23 -3.05 -3.65
N ALA A 185 7.69 -4.04 -2.89
CA ALA A 185 7.84 -5.44 -3.30
C ALA A 185 8.86 -5.70 -4.43
N ASN A 186 9.50 -6.86 -4.35
CA ASN A 186 10.37 -7.40 -5.37
C ASN A 186 9.64 -8.49 -6.15
N GLN A 187 10.05 -8.67 -7.41
CA GLN A 187 9.60 -9.74 -8.25
C GLN A 187 10.72 -10.16 -9.20
N GLY A 188 10.93 -11.48 -9.35
CA GLY A 188 11.94 -12.00 -10.27
C GLY A 188 13.38 -11.57 -9.96
N GLY A 189 13.67 -11.23 -8.69
CA GLY A 189 15.00 -10.77 -8.26
C GLY A 189 15.29 -9.29 -8.52
N THR A 190 14.29 -8.50 -8.93
CA THR A 190 14.42 -7.05 -9.08
C THR A 190 13.19 -6.32 -8.50
N THR A 191 13.21 -4.99 -8.50
CA THR A 191 12.13 -4.12 -8.04
C THR A 191 11.86 -3.06 -9.10
N PHE A 192 10.65 -2.52 -9.14
CA PHE A 192 10.35 -1.37 -10.00
C PHE A 192 11.32 -0.21 -9.73
N THR A 193 11.68 0.04 -8.48
CA THR A 193 12.69 1.04 -8.09
C THR A 193 14.05 0.79 -8.73
N GLN A 194 14.59 -0.43 -8.64
CA GLN A 194 15.88 -0.77 -9.25
C GLN A 194 15.84 -0.57 -10.77
N GLN A 195 14.73 -0.94 -11.41
CA GLN A 195 14.55 -0.73 -12.85
C GLN A 195 14.60 0.74 -13.24
N LEU A 196 14.00 1.63 -12.45
CA LEU A 196 14.08 3.08 -12.70
C LEU A 196 15.50 3.61 -12.55
N ILE A 197 16.22 3.18 -11.50
CA ILE A 197 17.62 3.55 -11.29
C ILE A 197 18.49 3.07 -12.46
N ASP A 198 18.33 1.82 -12.90
CA ASP A 198 19.04 1.22 -14.04
C ASP A 198 18.69 1.87 -15.39
N ALA A 199 17.56 2.58 -15.46
CA ALA A 199 17.12 3.38 -16.60
C ALA A 199 17.56 4.86 -16.51
N GLY A 200 18.32 5.23 -15.47
CA GLY A 200 18.80 6.58 -15.23
C GLY A 200 17.73 7.55 -14.75
N VAL A 201 16.65 7.06 -14.14
CA VAL A 201 15.57 7.88 -13.58
C VAL A 201 15.84 8.14 -12.10
N GLN A 202 15.77 9.41 -11.70
CA GLN A 202 15.91 9.81 -10.30
C GLN A 202 14.64 9.45 -9.51
N VAL A 203 14.81 8.71 -8.42
CA VAL A 203 13.76 8.33 -7.47
C VAL A 203 13.84 9.18 -6.21
N GLY A 204 12.72 9.37 -5.52
CA GLY A 204 12.59 10.17 -4.30
C GLY A 204 11.25 10.89 -4.18
N TRP A 205 11.03 11.54 -3.04
CA TRP A 205 9.85 12.37 -2.78
C TRP A 205 9.81 13.60 -3.69
N ASN A 206 10.96 14.17 -4.07
CA ASN A 206 11.03 15.32 -4.96
C ASN A 206 10.54 14.99 -6.37
N THR A 207 10.92 13.82 -6.91
CA THR A 207 10.46 13.37 -8.23
C THR A 207 9.10 12.67 -8.16
N ARG A 208 8.49 12.57 -6.97
CA ARG A 208 7.25 11.83 -6.71
C ARG A 208 7.33 10.33 -7.01
N LEU A 209 8.53 9.77 -7.15
CA LEU A 209 8.79 8.34 -7.37
C LEU A 209 9.39 7.76 -6.09
N VAL A 210 8.55 7.39 -5.12
CA VAL A 210 8.97 7.08 -3.75
C VAL A 210 9.23 5.57 -3.55
N PRO A 211 10.46 5.17 -3.19
CA PRO A 211 10.81 3.76 -2.95
C PRO A 211 10.60 3.35 -1.48
N PHE A 212 9.55 2.59 -1.20
CA PHE A 212 9.20 2.25 0.18
C PHE A 212 9.95 1.05 0.75
N GLY A 213 10.12 -0.02 -0.03
CA GLY A 213 10.85 -1.19 0.45
C GLY A 213 10.80 -2.35 -0.54
N PRO A 214 11.67 -3.37 -0.36
CA PRO A 214 11.76 -4.51 -1.26
C PRO A 214 10.70 -5.59 -0.98
N ASP A 215 9.98 -5.51 0.13
CA ASP A 215 8.99 -6.50 0.55
C ASP A 215 7.57 -5.97 0.35
N ILE A 216 6.59 -6.86 0.19
CA ILE A 216 5.17 -6.46 0.04
C ILE A 216 4.64 -5.72 1.27
N SER A 217 5.15 -6.05 2.46
CA SER A 217 4.81 -5.38 3.71
C SER A 217 5.11 -3.88 3.69
N ALA A 218 6.06 -3.40 2.87
CA ALA A 218 6.34 -1.98 2.72
C ALA A 218 5.19 -1.19 2.06
N ALA A 219 4.22 -1.86 1.43
CA ALA A 219 3.00 -1.23 0.92
C ALA A 219 2.17 -0.56 2.03
N VAL A 220 2.34 -0.98 3.29
CA VAL A 220 1.69 -0.34 4.44
C VAL A 220 2.12 1.13 4.59
N PHE A 221 3.30 1.54 4.13
CA PHE A 221 3.72 2.94 4.19
C PHE A 221 2.89 3.83 3.26
N ALA A 222 2.46 3.33 2.10
CA ALA A 222 1.55 4.02 1.18
C ALA A 222 0.18 4.24 1.82
N LEU A 223 -0.39 3.18 2.41
CA LEU A 223 -1.67 3.25 3.10
C LEU A 223 -1.58 4.10 4.37
N GLY A 224 -0.50 3.98 5.13
CA GLY A 224 -0.24 4.79 6.32
C GLY A 224 -0.13 6.29 5.99
N PHE A 225 0.46 6.65 4.84
CA PHE A 225 0.45 8.02 4.34
C PHE A 225 -0.98 8.52 4.07
N ALA A 226 -1.80 7.72 3.38
CA ALA A 226 -3.20 8.06 3.07
C ALA A 226 -4.06 8.23 4.35
N ASN A 227 -3.88 7.32 5.32
CA ASN A 227 -4.54 7.40 6.63
C ASN A 227 -4.14 8.66 7.41
N ARG A 228 -2.85 9.03 7.39
CA ARG A 228 -2.41 10.28 7.99
C ARG A 228 -3.01 11.49 7.31
N ALA A 229 -3.13 11.51 5.99
CA ALA A 229 -3.76 12.62 5.27
C ALA A 229 -5.20 12.84 5.74
N ALA A 230 -5.96 11.77 5.95
CA ALA A 230 -7.31 11.83 6.50
C ALA A 230 -7.36 12.42 7.92
N MET A 231 -6.43 12.02 8.80
CA MET A 231 -6.39 12.54 10.17
C MET A 231 -5.90 13.99 10.24
N ALA A 232 -4.80 14.33 9.55
CA ALA A 232 -4.18 15.65 9.65
C ALA A 232 -4.95 16.74 8.92
N PHE A 233 -5.45 16.46 7.71
CA PHE A 233 -6.12 17.46 6.87
C PHE A 233 -7.63 17.28 6.83
N GLY A 234 -8.10 16.04 6.92
CA GLY A 234 -9.54 15.75 7.03
C GLY A 234 -10.10 15.98 8.43
N GLY A 235 -9.25 16.12 9.45
CA GLY A 235 -9.67 16.26 10.85
C GLY A 235 -10.45 15.05 11.35
N VAL A 236 -10.21 13.87 10.76
CA VAL A 236 -10.89 12.64 11.15
C VAL A 236 -10.24 12.08 12.41
N GLU A 237 -11.06 11.82 13.43
CA GLU A 237 -10.58 11.27 14.70
C GLU A 237 -10.05 9.83 14.53
N PRO A 238 -8.90 9.50 15.13
CA PRO A 238 -8.38 8.14 15.16
C PRO A 238 -9.38 7.15 15.76
N GLY A 239 -9.55 5.98 15.14
CA GLY A 239 -10.55 4.96 15.53
C GLY A 239 -11.93 5.16 14.92
N ASP A 240 -12.23 6.31 14.30
CA ASP A 240 -13.42 6.46 13.45
C ASP A 240 -13.15 5.88 12.05
N PHE A 241 -12.96 4.55 12.00
CA PHE A 241 -12.56 3.83 10.78
C PHE A 241 -13.50 4.12 9.61
N LYS A 242 -14.81 4.31 9.86
CA LYS A 242 -15.78 4.61 8.81
C LYS A 242 -15.46 5.92 8.11
N LYS A 243 -15.19 6.98 8.87
CA LYS A 243 -14.80 8.28 8.29
C LYS A 243 -13.43 8.23 7.64
N ILE A 244 -12.48 7.48 8.20
CA ILE A 244 -11.15 7.29 7.60
C ILE A 244 -11.25 6.63 6.22
N LEU A 245 -11.97 5.51 6.13
CA LEU A 245 -12.14 4.78 4.87
C LEU A 245 -12.94 5.63 3.86
N LEU A 246 -13.99 6.32 4.30
CA LEU A 246 -14.79 7.20 3.44
C LEU A 246 -13.97 8.39 2.91
N TYR A 247 -13.19 9.04 3.78
CA TYR A 247 -12.31 10.14 3.37
C TYR A 247 -11.35 9.69 2.27
N ASN A 248 -10.67 8.56 2.48
CA ASN A 248 -9.70 8.05 1.51
C ASN A 248 -10.37 7.68 0.18
N LYS A 249 -11.54 7.03 0.24
CA LYS A 249 -12.33 6.72 -0.95
C LYS A 249 -12.70 7.97 -1.75
N GLU A 250 -13.05 9.07 -1.09
CA GLU A 250 -13.55 10.28 -1.76
C GLU A 250 -12.48 11.32 -2.11
N ARG A 251 -11.36 11.35 -1.37
CA ARG A 251 -10.35 12.43 -1.46
C ARG A 251 -8.99 11.98 -1.98
N VAL A 252 -8.61 10.73 -1.74
CA VAL A 252 -7.29 10.22 -2.14
C VAL A 252 -7.47 9.28 -3.34
N PHE A 253 -7.17 9.76 -4.55
CA PHE A 253 -7.35 8.96 -5.77
C PHE A 253 -6.21 7.95 -5.97
N ALA A 254 -6.12 6.97 -5.07
CA ALA A 254 -5.10 5.94 -5.12
C ALA A 254 -5.61 4.63 -5.74
N PHE A 255 -4.68 3.91 -6.39
CA PHE A 255 -4.89 2.59 -6.97
C PHE A 255 -3.57 1.79 -6.92
N VAL A 256 -3.68 0.47 -7.03
CA VAL A 256 -2.53 -0.45 -7.00
C VAL A 256 -2.27 -0.99 -8.41
N ASN A 257 -1.02 -0.98 -8.85
CA ASN A 257 -0.55 -1.73 -10.01
C ASN A 257 0.33 -2.88 -9.57
N ALA A 258 -0.17 -4.11 -9.71
CA ALA A 258 0.61 -5.30 -9.47
C ALA A 258 1.29 -5.72 -10.77
N LEU A 259 2.62 -5.65 -10.79
CA LEU A 259 3.45 -5.99 -11.94
C LEU A 259 4.21 -7.30 -11.66
N GLY A 260 3.86 -8.35 -12.40
CA GLY A 260 4.39 -9.70 -12.28
C GLY A 260 3.44 -10.67 -11.56
N GLU A 261 3.97 -11.79 -11.08
CA GLU A 261 3.15 -12.87 -10.53
C GLU A 261 2.58 -12.49 -9.17
N VAL A 262 1.25 -12.55 -9.06
CA VAL A 262 0.54 -12.23 -7.83
C VAL A 262 0.36 -13.48 -6.98
N ASN A 263 1.09 -13.55 -5.86
CA ASN A 263 0.93 -14.62 -4.89
C ASN A 263 -0.25 -14.38 -3.93
N ALA A 264 -0.53 -15.34 -3.04
CA ALA A 264 -1.63 -15.23 -2.09
C ALA A 264 -1.50 -14.03 -1.12
N GLU A 265 -0.29 -13.69 -0.70
CA GLU A 265 -0.01 -12.57 0.23
C GLU A 265 -0.29 -11.22 -0.43
N TRP A 266 0.04 -11.09 -1.72
CA TRP A 266 -0.31 -9.92 -2.53
C TRP A 266 -1.82 -9.83 -2.73
N ALA A 267 -2.50 -10.96 -2.94
CA ALA A 267 -3.96 -10.98 -3.02
C ALA A 267 -4.63 -10.53 -1.71
N ALA A 268 -4.05 -10.86 -0.55
CA ALA A 268 -4.51 -10.39 0.76
C ALA A 268 -4.29 -8.88 0.93
N ASN A 269 -3.12 -8.37 0.54
CA ASN A 269 -2.80 -6.95 0.52
C ASN A 269 -3.75 -6.14 -0.39
N ALA A 270 -3.97 -6.63 -1.61
CA ALA A 270 -4.92 -6.05 -2.55
C ALA A 270 -6.35 -6.04 -1.97
N ALA A 271 -6.77 -7.14 -1.33
CA ALA A 271 -8.05 -7.20 -0.63
C ALA A 271 -8.15 -6.17 0.51
N GLY A 272 -7.04 -5.91 1.19
CA GLY A 272 -6.91 -4.86 2.21
C GLY A 272 -7.13 -3.48 1.60
N ALA A 273 -6.41 -3.15 0.53
CA ALA A 273 -6.50 -1.86 -0.17
C ALA A 273 -7.92 -1.52 -0.65
N ILE A 274 -8.72 -2.53 -1.00
CA ILE A 274 -10.13 -2.36 -1.38
C ILE A 274 -10.92 -1.66 -0.26
N ASN A 275 -10.63 -1.88 1.02
CA ASN A 275 -11.32 -1.21 2.13
C ASN A 275 -11.26 0.32 2.02
N TRP A 276 -10.14 0.87 1.55
CA TRP A 276 -9.96 2.31 1.31
C TRP A 276 -10.55 2.79 -0.02
N GLY A 277 -11.19 1.90 -0.79
CA GLY A 277 -11.70 2.18 -2.12
C GLY A 277 -10.60 2.25 -3.18
N PHE A 278 -9.45 1.62 -2.95
CA PHE A 278 -8.34 1.59 -3.88
C PHE A 278 -8.39 0.31 -4.72
N PRO A 279 -8.65 0.42 -6.05
CA PRO A 279 -8.69 -0.74 -6.93
C PRO A 279 -7.29 -1.26 -7.23
N THR A 280 -7.19 -2.54 -7.59
CA THR A 280 -5.95 -3.19 -8.02
C THR A 280 -6.05 -3.57 -9.49
N LEU A 281 -5.03 -3.23 -10.28
CA LEU A 281 -4.88 -3.63 -11.66
C LEU A 281 -3.61 -4.48 -11.78
N ALA A 282 -3.73 -5.65 -12.38
CA ALA A 282 -2.61 -6.55 -12.60
C ALA A 282 -2.32 -6.74 -14.09
N ASP A 283 -1.04 -6.88 -14.42
CA ASP A 283 -0.59 -7.24 -15.77
C ASP A 283 -0.78 -8.73 -16.08
N THR A 284 -0.81 -9.57 -15.04
CA THR A 284 -0.98 -11.02 -15.14
C THR A 284 -2.44 -11.47 -15.10
N ASP A 285 -2.66 -12.73 -15.50
CA ASP A 285 -3.95 -13.38 -15.42
C ASP A 285 -4.25 -13.81 -13.98
N ILE A 286 -5.00 -12.96 -13.27
CA ILE A 286 -5.41 -13.19 -11.89
C ILE A 286 -6.94 -13.22 -11.77
N PRO A 287 -7.48 -13.87 -10.73
CA PRO A 287 -8.91 -13.82 -10.47
C PRO A 287 -9.43 -12.38 -10.22
N GLU A 288 -10.46 -11.96 -10.94
CA GLU A 288 -11.02 -10.60 -10.86
C GLU A 288 -12.12 -10.41 -9.79
N ILE A 289 -12.26 -9.17 -9.33
CA ILE A 289 -13.36 -8.70 -8.48
C ILE A 289 -14.01 -7.49 -9.17
N LEU A 290 -14.93 -7.80 -10.08
CA LEU A 290 -15.65 -6.81 -10.89
C LEU A 290 -16.86 -6.11 -10.21
N PRO A 291 -17.48 -6.62 -9.12
CA PRO A 291 -18.54 -5.87 -8.44
C PRO A 291 -18.10 -4.46 -8.05
N THR A 292 -19.04 -3.52 -7.98
CA THR A 292 -18.77 -2.15 -7.52
C THR A 292 -19.27 -1.95 -6.09
N GLY A 293 -19.00 -0.78 -5.50
CA GLY A 293 -19.63 -0.34 -4.25
C GLY A 293 -18.61 0.14 -3.23
N VAL A 294 -17.54 -0.63 -3.00
CA VAL A 294 -16.40 -0.15 -2.18
C VAL A 294 -15.50 0.75 -3.02
N CYS A 295 -14.89 0.24 -4.09
CA CYS A 295 -14.31 1.07 -5.15
C CYS A 295 -15.40 1.74 -6.01
N THR A 296 -15.00 2.77 -6.75
CA THR A 296 -15.88 3.49 -7.70
C THR A 296 -16.41 2.55 -8.78
N TYR A 297 -15.50 1.79 -9.41
CA TYR A 297 -15.80 0.78 -10.41
C TYR A 297 -15.33 -0.60 -9.91
N GLU A 298 -14.57 -1.34 -10.72
CA GLU A 298 -14.05 -2.65 -10.38
C GLU A 298 -13.05 -2.58 -9.22
N HIS A 299 -13.04 -3.61 -8.36
CA HIS A 299 -12.06 -3.70 -7.27
C HIS A 299 -10.74 -4.32 -7.72
N VAL A 300 -10.79 -5.35 -8.58
CA VAL A 300 -9.61 -6.04 -9.11
C VAL A 300 -9.81 -6.34 -10.59
N VAL A 301 -8.87 -5.89 -11.42
CA VAL A 301 -8.88 -6.04 -12.88
C VAL A 301 -7.60 -6.76 -13.33
N ALA A 302 -7.73 -7.78 -14.17
CA ALA A 302 -6.61 -8.61 -14.63
C ALA A 302 -6.23 -8.32 -16.09
N ASN A 303 -5.10 -8.90 -16.54
CA ASN A 303 -4.63 -8.87 -17.93
C ASN A 303 -4.58 -7.46 -18.54
N VAL A 304 -4.11 -6.48 -17.76
CA VAL A 304 -3.99 -5.10 -18.24
C VAL A 304 -2.63 -4.93 -18.93
N SER A 305 -2.65 -4.63 -20.22
CA SER A 305 -1.42 -4.39 -20.98
C SER A 305 -0.67 -3.16 -20.47
N TYR A 306 0.66 -3.18 -20.49
CA TYR A 306 1.49 -2.06 -20.03
C TYR A 306 1.19 -0.74 -20.74
N GLU A 307 0.87 -0.78 -22.03
CA GLU A 307 0.54 0.40 -22.84
C GLU A 307 -0.74 1.11 -22.40
N THR A 308 -1.70 0.38 -21.81
CA THR A 308 -2.99 0.93 -21.38
C THR A 308 -3.13 0.96 -19.86
N MET A 309 -2.15 0.43 -19.11
CA MET A 309 -2.17 0.30 -17.66
C MET A 309 -2.44 1.63 -16.97
N CYS A 310 -1.71 2.67 -17.35
CA CYS A 310 -1.82 3.99 -16.77
C CYS A 310 -3.19 4.61 -16.97
N GLN A 311 -3.72 4.56 -18.21
CA GLN A 311 -5.04 5.06 -18.53
C GLN A 311 -6.14 4.27 -17.80
N ARG A 312 -6.10 2.93 -17.90
CA ARG A 312 -7.11 2.07 -17.29
C ARG A 312 -7.15 2.20 -15.77
N SER A 313 -5.99 2.37 -15.12
CA SER A 313 -5.91 2.59 -13.67
C SER A 313 -6.66 3.85 -13.23
N ILE A 314 -6.48 4.93 -14.00
CA ILE A 314 -7.12 6.23 -13.75
C ILE A 314 -8.63 6.13 -13.97
N GLU A 315 -9.06 5.45 -15.03
CA GLU A 315 -10.47 5.22 -15.35
C GLU A 315 -11.16 4.39 -14.27
N VAL A 316 -10.59 3.25 -13.88
CA VAL A 316 -11.14 2.35 -12.84
C VAL A 316 -11.18 3.04 -11.46
N ARG A 317 -10.22 3.92 -11.16
CA ARG A 317 -10.27 4.72 -9.93
C ARG A 317 -11.33 5.83 -9.99
N GLY A 318 -11.73 6.25 -11.18
CA GLY A 318 -12.64 7.36 -11.43
C GLY A 318 -11.98 8.74 -11.34
N LEU A 319 -10.66 8.81 -11.58
CA LEU A 319 -9.92 10.06 -11.57
C LEU A 319 -10.10 10.80 -12.90
N LYS A 320 -10.59 12.05 -12.84
CA LYS A 320 -10.68 12.93 -14.02
C LYS A 320 -9.40 13.76 -14.12
N VAL A 321 -8.43 13.30 -14.91
CA VAL A 321 -7.17 14.02 -15.11
C VAL A 321 -7.36 15.13 -16.14
N GLN A 322 -6.97 16.36 -15.81
CA GLN A 322 -6.76 17.41 -16.79
C GLN A 322 -5.33 17.28 -17.32
N ILE A 323 -5.17 16.65 -18.48
CA ILE A 323 -3.87 16.54 -19.13
C ILE A 323 -3.55 17.91 -19.74
N THR A 324 -2.48 18.54 -19.27
CA THR A 324 -1.91 19.72 -19.94
C THR A 324 -0.76 19.22 -20.82
N GLU A 325 -1.05 18.77 -22.04
CA GLU A 325 0.02 18.45 -23.00
C GLU A 325 0.67 19.77 -23.44
N ILE A 326 1.87 20.03 -22.91
CA ILE A 326 2.75 21.08 -23.45
C ILE A 326 3.68 20.39 -24.44
N PRO A 327 3.63 20.73 -25.75
CA PRO A 327 4.43 20.08 -26.78
C PRO A 327 5.89 20.58 -26.71
N ILE A 328 6.62 20.12 -25.70
CA ILE A 328 8.06 20.33 -25.54
C ILE A 328 8.79 18.98 -25.57
N PRO A 329 10.02 18.91 -26.11
CA PRO A 329 10.77 17.65 -26.29
C PRO A 329 11.35 17.10 -24.98
N VAL A 330 10.92 17.62 -23.83
CA VAL A 330 11.37 17.25 -22.49
C VAL A 330 10.13 16.94 -21.64
N ALA A 331 10.26 16.05 -20.66
CA ALA A 331 9.17 15.80 -19.72
C ALA A 331 8.79 17.10 -18.99
N TYR A 332 7.49 17.37 -18.91
CA TYR A 332 6.92 18.54 -18.23
C TYR A 332 5.93 18.06 -17.18
N GLY A 333 6.17 18.44 -15.93
CA GLY A 333 5.33 18.19 -14.78
C GLY A 333 5.81 19.05 -13.59
N PRO A 334 5.05 19.13 -12.48
CA PRO A 334 5.46 19.82 -11.26
C PRO A 334 6.58 19.11 -10.49
N ALA A 335 6.90 17.87 -10.88
CA ALA A 335 7.98 17.05 -10.33
C ALA A 335 9.31 17.32 -11.05
#